data_AF-A0A349WGR5-F1
#
_entry.id   AF-A0A349WGR5-F1
#
_cell.length_a   1.000
_cell.length_b   1.000
_cell.length_c   1.000
_cell.angle_alpha   90.00
_cell.angle_beta   90.00
_cell.angle_gamma   90.00
#
_symmetry.space_group_name_H-M   'P 1'
#
loop_
_entity.id
_entity.type
_entity.pdbx_description
1 polymer ?
#
loop_
_entity_poly.entity_id
_entity_poly.type
_entity_poly.pdbx_seq_one_letter_code
_entity_poly.pdbx_strand_id
1 'polypeptide(L)'
;MSDPKDQRADGCGIFFTILTVVFVSLCFIFIQKFLQPDEPSDTSFMTDEQRAVKIEEFHKSNEIYNQNILNYHAEKNSSLEDAMVKILIDYGTDINQTN
;
A
#
# COMPACT_ATOMS: atom_id res chain seq x y z
N MET A 1 -63.20 -17.75 43.20
CA MET A 1 -61.79 -17.31 43.27
C MET A 1 -60.95 -18.51 42.89
N SER A 2 -60.13 -18.41 41.84
CA SER A 2 -59.33 -19.52 41.30
C SER A 2 -58.30 -20.00 42.33
N ASP A 3 -58.05 -21.30 42.39
CA ASP A 3 -57.15 -21.93 43.35
C ASP A 3 -55.70 -21.45 43.10
N PRO A 4 -54.98 -20.90 44.10
CA PRO A 4 -53.61 -20.40 43.95
C PRO A 4 -52.60 -21.47 43.51
N LYS A 5 -52.98 -22.74 43.48
CA LYS A 5 -52.16 -23.85 42.95
C LYS A 5 -52.00 -23.79 41.42
N ASP A 6 -53.00 -23.29 40.70
CA ASP A 6 -52.97 -23.20 39.23
C ASP A 6 -52.07 -22.05 38.74
N GLN A 7 -52.01 -20.94 39.48
CA GLN A 7 -51.11 -19.81 39.18
C GLN A 7 -49.61 -20.13 39.29
N ARG A 8 -49.24 -21.21 39.99
CA ARG A 8 -47.84 -21.66 40.08
C ARG A 8 -47.37 -22.36 38.80
N ALA A 9 -48.28 -22.94 38.03
CA ALA A 9 -47.98 -23.57 36.75
C ALA A 9 -47.64 -22.52 35.66
N ASP A 10 -48.24 -21.34 35.73
CA ASP A 10 -48.00 -20.23 34.78
C ASP A 10 -46.54 -19.73 34.83
N GLY A 11 -45.91 -19.72 36.00
CA GLY A 11 -44.50 -19.35 36.15
C GLY A 11 -43.53 -20.32 35.46
N CYS A 12 -43.92 -21.59 35.35
CA CYS A 12 -43.13 -22.62 34.67
C CYS A 12 -43.15 -22.42 33.14
N GLY A 13 -44.30 -22.00 32.59
CA GLY A 13 -44.44 -21.66 31.17
C GLY A 13 -43.51 -20.52 30.76
N ILE A 14 -43.46 -19.45 31.55
CA ILE A 14 -42.56 -18.31 31.30
C ILE A 14 -41.09 -18.74 31.37
N PHE A 15 -40.71 -19.56 32.36
CA PHE A 15 -39.35 -20.08 32.47
C PHE A 15 -38.92 -20.90 31.25
N PHE A 16 -39.79 -21.80 30.77
CA PHE A 16 -39.51 -22.58 29.57
C PHE A 16 -39.43 -21.71 28.32
N THR A 17 -40.26 -20.68 28.19
CA THR A 17 -40.19 -19.77 27.04
C THR A 17 -38.85 -19.02 26.99
N ILE A 18 -38.34 -18.57 28.14
CA ILE A 18 -37.02 -17.93 28.24
C ILE A 18 -35.92 -18.92 27.85
N LEU A 19 -35.99 -20.16 28.36
CA LEU A 19 -35.03 -21.21 27.98
C LEU A 19 -35.05 -21.48 26.48
N THR A 20 -36.23 -21.57 25.86
CA THR A 20 -36.35 -21.77 24.41
C THR A 20 -35.72 -20.62 23.63
N VAL A 21 -35.97 -19.37 24.03
CA VAL A 21 -35.39 -18.20 23.37
C VAL A 21 -33.86 -18.20 23.46
N VAL A 22 -33.31 -18.52 24.64
CA VAL A 22 -31.86 -18.65 24.82
C VAL A 22 -31.31 -19.75 23.92
N PHE A 23 -31.95 -20.91 23.89
CA PHE A 23 -31.50 -22.05 23.09
C PHE A 23 -31.50 -21.73 21.59
N VAL A 24 -32.58 -21.14 21.08
CA VAL A 24 -32.70 -20.75 19.67
C VAL A 24 -31.65 -19.71 19.30
N SER A 25 -31.39 -18.74 20.18
CA SER A 25 -30.37 -17.71 19.96
C SER A 25 -28.97 -18.30 19.87
N LEU A 26 -28.64 -19.26 20.75
CA LEU A 26 -27.36 -19.96 20.72
C LEU A 26 -27.19 -20.81 19.45
N CYS A 27 -28.23 -21.56 19.07
CA CYS A 27 -28.23 -22.32 17.82
C CYS A 27 -28.02 -21.42 16.61
N PHE A 28 -28.70 -20.27 16.57
CA PHE A 28 -28.55 -19.31 15.49
C PHE A 28 -27.12 -18.78 15.36
N ILE A 29 -26.49 -18.38 16.48
CA ILE A 29 -25.10 -17.90 16.48
C ILE A 29 -24.14 -19.01 16.03
N PHE A 30 -24.35 -20.25 16.49
CA PHE A 30 -23.52 -21.38 16.09
C PHE A 30 -23.60 -21.67 14.59
N ILE A 31 -24.82 -21.70 14.04
CA ILE A 31 -25.06 -21.90 12.61
C ILE A 31 -24.44 -20.73 11.83
N GLN A 32 -24.63 -19.49 12.27
CA GLN A 32 -24.05 -18.32 11.65
C GLN A 32 -22.52 -18.40 11.61
N LYS A 33 -21.87 -18.77 12.71
CA LYS A 33 -20.41 -18.95 12.79
C LYS A 33 -19.91 -20.08 11.89
N PHE A 34 -20.68 -21.15 11.71
CA PHE A 34 -20.32 -22.28 10.85
C PHE A 34 -20.52 -22.00 9.36
N LEU A 35 -21.56 -21.22 9.01
CA LEU A 35 -21.88 -20.87 7.62
C LEU A 35 -21.18 -19.60 7.15
N GLN A 36 -20.67 -18.77 8.05
CA GLN A 36 -19.90 -17.60 7.67
C GLN A 36 -18.59 -18.03 7.01
N PRO A 37 -18.28 -17.53 5.81
CA PRO A 37 -16.97 -17.74 5.21
C PRO A 37 -15.90 -17.13 6.10
N ASP A 38 -14.70 -17.72 6.11
CA ASP A 38 -13.55 -17.22 6.85
C ASP A 38 -13.32 -15.73 6.56
N GLU A 39 -13.01 -14.96 7.60
CA GLU A 39 -12.65 -13.55 7.42
C GLU A 39 -11.50 -13.43 6.42
N PRO A 40 -11.57 -12.47 5.47
CA PRO A 40 -10.54 -12.34 4.46
C PRO A 40 -9.19 -12.11 5.14
N SER A 41 -8.17 -12.84 4.69
CA SER A 41 -6.81 -12.68 5.20
C SER A 41 -6.36 -11.23 5.07
N ASP A 42 -5.74 -10.70 6.11
CA ASP A 42 -5.27 -9.31 6.15
C ASP A 42 -4.36 -9.02 4.94
N THR A 43 -4.85 -8.16 4.05
CA THR A 43 -4.20 -7.85 2.77
C THR A 43 -2.95 -6.99 2.94
N SER A 44 -2.70 -6.46 4.15
CA SER A 44 -1.54 -5.60 4.44
C SER A 44 -0.21 -6.31 4.17
N PHE A 45 -0.06 -7.55 4.63
CA PHE A 45 1.23 -8.26 4.58
C PHE A 45 1.70 -8.61 3.17
N MET A 46 0.80 -8.94 2.25
CA MET A 46 1.17 -9.29 0.87
C MET A 46 1.60 -8.06 0.04
N THR A 47 1.13 -6.87 0.41
CA THR A 47 1.43 -5.64 -0.33
C THR A 47 2.73 -4.98 0.13
N ASP A 48 3.12 -5.17 1.39
CA ASP A 48 4.28 -4.48 1.98
C ASP A 48 5.61 -4.99 1.44
N GLU A 49 5.79 -6.32 1.35
CA GLU A 49 7.05 -6.89 0.85
C GLU A 49 7.26 -6.55 -0.64
N GLN A 50 6.22 -6.74 -1.47
CA GLN A 50 6.30 -6.42 -2.90
C GLN A 50 6.52 -4.91 -3.15
N ARG A 51 5.95 -4.06 -2.29
CA ARG A 51 6.14 -2.60 -2.37
C ARG A 51 7.56 -2.23 -1.96
N ALA A 52 8.12 -2.84 -0.92
CA ALA A 52 9.49 -2.59 -0.48
C ALA A 52 10.51 -2.93 -1.58
N VAL A 53 10.36 -4.09 -2.23
CA VAL A 53 11.24 -4.52 -3.34
C VAL A 53 11.18 -3.52 -4.50
N LYS A 54 9.97 -3.08 -4.92
CA LYS A 54 9.82 -2.10 -6.00
C LYS A 54 10.44 -0.74 -5.66
N ILE A 55 10.34 -0.32 -4.41
CA ILE A 55 10.94 0.94 -3.94
C ILE A 55 12.47 0.84 -4.01
N GLU A 56 13.05 -0.26 -3.56
CA GLU A 56 14.49 -0.50 -3.62
C GLU A 56 15.01 -0.53 -5.07
N GLU A 57 14.32 -1.25 -5.96
CA GLU A 57 14.64 -1.29 -7.39
C GLU A 57 14.60 0.10 -8.03
N PHE A 58 13.58 0.90 -7.69
CA PHE A 58 13.47 2.28 -8.15
C PHE A 58 14.65 3.14 -7.68
N HIS A 59 15.02 3.05 -6.39
CA HIS A 59 16.15 3.82 -5.86
C HIS A 59 17.46 3.48 -6.58
N LYS A 60 17.73 2.18 -6.80
CA LYS A 60 18.90 1.72 -7.54
C LYS A 60 18.91 2.22 -8.99
N SER A 61 17.76 2.16 -9.67
CA SER A 61 17.63 2.66 -11.04
C SER A 61 17.83 4.18 -11.12
N ASN A 62 17.25 4.92 -10.18
CA ASN A 62 17.35 6.37 -10.10
C ASN A 62 18.80 6.83 -9.81
N GLU A 63 19.52 6.12 -8.95
CA GLU A 63 20.94 6.39 -8.70
C GLU A 63 21.78 6.21 -9.96
N ILE A 64 21.60 5.10 -10.69
CA ILE A 64 22.28 4.84 -11.96
C ILE A 64 21.95 5.93 -13.00
N TYR A 65 20.67 6.30 -13.12
CA TYR A 65 20.24 7.36 -14.03
C TYR A 65 20.92 8.69 -13.73
N ASN A 66 20.94 9.10 -12.46
CA ASN A 66 21.59 10.34 -12.04
C ASN A 66 23.10 10.31 -12.26
N GLN A 67 23.76 9.16 -12.01
CA GLN A 67 25.18 8.99 -12.32
C GLN A 67 25.45 9.09 -13.83
N ASN A 68 24.58 8.51 -14.66
CA ASN A 68 24.71 8.62 -16.12
C ASN A 68 24.55 10.06 -16.60
N ILE A 69 23.65 10.85 -16.01
CA ILE A 69 23.53 12.28 -16.29
C ILE A 69 24.82 13.00 -15.92
N LEU A 70 25.34 12.77 -14.71
CA LEU A 70 26.57 13.40 -14.25
C LEU A 70 27.77 13.03 -15.13
N ASN A 71 27.90 11.76 -15.51
CA ASN A 71 28.94 11.28 -16.39
C ASN A 71 28.79 11.84 -17.80
N TYR A 72 27.58 11.88 -18.34
CA TYR A 72 27.32 12.52 -19.64
C TYR A 72 27.72 13.99 -19.62
N HIS A 73 27.37 14.73 -18.56
CA HIS A 73 27.81 16.10 -18.40
C HIS A 73 29.33 16.17 -18.20
N ALA A 74 29.97 15.29 -17.45
CA ALA A 74 31.42 15.29 -17.31
C ALA A 74 32.15 15.02 -18.64
N GLU A 75 31.62 14.12 -19.47
CA GLU A 75 32.19 13.74 -20.77
C GLU A 75 31.87 14.74 -21.90
N LYS A 76 30.68 15.34 -21.89
CA LYS A 76 30.20 16.27 -22.92
C LYS A 76 30.39 17.73 -22.58
N ASN A 77 30.62 18.05 -21.30
CA ASN A 77 31.21 19.32 -20.91
C ASN A 77 32.72 19.25 -21.19
N SER A 78 33.09 18.98 -22.45
CA SER A 78 34.01 19.87 -23.15
C SER A 78 33.54 21.27 -22.77
N SER A 79 34.29 21.87 -21.86
CA SER A 79 33.80 22.97 -21.04
C SER A 79 33.19 24.05 -21.94
N LEU A 80 32.21 24.79 -21.42
CA LEU A 80 31.83 26.06 -22.06
C LEU A 80 33.08 26.87 -22.47
N GLU A 81 34.13 26.78 -21.67
CA GLU A 81 35.47 27.26 -21.95
C GLU A 81 36.11 26.62 -23.20
N ASP A 82 36.10 25.31 -23.39
CA ASP A 82 36.61 24.63 -24.59
C ASP A 82 35.83 25.04 -25.86
N ALA A 83 34.51 25.17 -25.74
CA ALA A 83 33.66 25.70 -26.81
C ALA A 83 33.95 27.19 -27.10
N MET A 84 34.15 28.00 -26.05
CA MET A 84 34.53 29.42 -26.18
C MET A 84 35.92 29.57 -26.77
N VAL A 85 36.90 28.76 -26.36
CA VAL A 85 38.27 28.74 -26.90
C VAL A 85 38.23 28.40 -28.37
N LYS A 86 37.44 27.40 -28.78
CA LYS A 86 37.26 27.06 -30.20
C LYS A 86 36.68 28.23 -31.00
N ILE A 87 35.65 28.89 -30.48
CA ILE A 87 35.05 30.08 -31.12
C ILE A 87 36.08 31.23 -31.22
N LEU A 88 36.88 31.44 -30.17
CA LEU A 88 37.91 32.48 -30.12
C LEU A 88 39.04 32.22 -31.11
N ILE A 89 39.43 30.95 -31.29
CA ILE A 89 40.41 30.53 -32.30
C ILE A 89 39.84 30.79 -33.70
N ASP A 90 38.64 30.27 -34.00
CA ASP A 90 38.04 30.37 -35.33
C ASP A 90 37.86 31.84 -35.78
N TYR A 91 37.42 32.72 -34.87
CA TYR A 91 37.26 34.15 -35.18
C TYR A 91 38.54 34.98 -35.01
N GLY A 92 39.50 34.54 -34.20
CA GLY A 92 40.76 35.25 -33.96
C GLY A 92 41.79 35.08 -35.07
N THR A 93 41.76 33.95 -35.80
CA THR A 93 42.68 33.69 -36.92
C THR A 93 42.43 34.56 -38.16
N ASP A 94 41.22 35.06 -38.36
CA ASP A 94 40.90 35.94 -39.50
C ASP A 94 41.53 37.34 -39.40
N ILE A 95 41.93 37.78 -38.21
CA ILE A 95 42.52 39.12 -37.99
C ILE A 95 44.00 39.18 -38.40
N ASN A 96 44.70 38.03 -38.45
CA ASN A 96 46.13 37.96 -38.79
C ASN A 96 46.41 37.54 -40.25
N GLN A 97 45.38 37.32 -41.07
CA GLN A 97 45.53 37.01 -42.51
C GLN A 97 45.26 38.19 -43.45
N THR A 98 45.01 39.38 -42.89
CA THR A 98 44.93 40.65 -43.65
C THR A 98 46.02 41.60 -43.21
N ASN A 99 47.27 41.30 -43.60
CA ASN A 99 48.33 42.28 -43.90
C ASN A 99 49.45 41.61 -44.72
#